data_AF-A0A928F6Q8-F1
#
_entry.id   AF-A0A928F6Q8-F1
#
_cell.length_a   1.000
_cell.length_b   1.000
_cell.length_c   1.000
_cell.angle_alpha   90.00
_cell.angle_beta   90.00
_cell.angle_gamma   90.00
#
_symmetry.space_group_name_H-M   'P 1'
#
loop_
_entity.id
_entity.type
_entity.pdbx_description
1 polymer ?
#
loop_
_entity_poly.entity_id
_entity_poly.type
_entity_poly.pdbx_seq_one_letter_code
_entity_poly.pdbx_strand_id
1 'polypeptide(L)'
;MASWEETMQQLVNEDYETLLEMAKEALRMTMPEIRRLYPNEHAKVYYYVLSAALGADGDLTDLEKCFVSELLDIPMQSVKSIVAGYSKEAAEFVNHLVDYLPIEQRAPLIMLIACVAACDETISRDENAFLKKLMEE
;
A
#
# COMPACT_ATOMS: atom_id res chain seq x y z
N MET A 1 -18.62 -3.64 15.29
CA MET A 1 -17.56 -3.52 14.27
C MET A 1 -17.55 -2.06 13.88
N ALA A 2 -16.39 -1.41 13.92
CA ALA A 2 -16.28 -0.03 13.44
C ALA A 2 -16.71 0.03 11.97
N SER A 3 -17.32 1.12 11.53
CA SER A 3 -17.58 1.33 10.10
C SER A 3 -16.25 1.47 9.35
N TRP A 4 -16.30 1.29 8.03
CA TRP A 4 -15.15 1.55 7.18
C TRP A 4 -14.64 2.99 7.35
N GLU A 5 -15.55 3.96 7.37
CA GLU A 5 -15.18 5.36 7.59
C GLU A 5 -14.54 5.59 8.96
N GLU A 6 -15.02 4.92 10.02
CA GLU A 6 -14.41 5.00 11.36
C GLU A 6 -13.00 4.40 11.38
N THR A 7 -12.78 3.29 10.67
CA THR A 7 -11.46 2.64 10.58
C THR A 7 -10.45 3.52 9.85
N MET A 8 -10.86 4.12 8.72
CA MET A 8 -9.99 5.02 7.96
C MET A 8 -9.67 6.30 8.76
N GLN A 9 -10.67 6.86 9.46
CA GLN A 9 -10.45 8.03 10.31
C GLN A 9 -9.54 7.73 11.51
N GLN A 10 -9.61 6.52 12.06
CA GLN A 10 -8.68 6.08 13.12
C GLN A 10 -7.25 6.09 12.60
N LEU A 11 -6.98 5.48 11.44
CA LEU A 11 -5.65 5.47 10.84
C LEU A 11 -5.10 6.87 10.58
N VAL A 12 -5.93 7.79 10.06
CA VAL A 12 -5.54 9.20 9.86
C VAL A 12 -5.14 9.90 11.16
N ASN A 13 -5.69 9.46 12.30
CA ASN A 13 -5.39 10.05 13.60
C ASN A 13 -4.21 9.36 14.33
N GLU A 14 -3.68 8.26 13.79
CA GLU A 14 -2.52 7.58 14.37
C GLU A 14 -1.25 8.36 14.07
N ASP A 15 -0.26 8.26 14.95
CA ASP A 15 1.04 8.87 14.72
C ASP A 15 1.85 8.09 13.67
N TYR A 16 2.82 8.78 13.07
CA TYR A 16 3.66 8.23 12.00
C TYR A 16 4.39 6.93 12.38
N GLU A 17 4.90 6.83 13.61
CA GLU A 17 5.65 5.64 14.04
C GLU A 17 4.70 4.44 14.18
N THR A 18 3.53 4.66 14.76
CA THR A 18 2.47 3.64 14.85
C THR A 18 2.03 3.17 13.46
N LEU A 19 1.77 4.10 12.53
CA LEU A 19 1.44 3.76 11.14
C LEU A 19 2.54 2.93 10.47
N LEU A 20 3.80 3.30 10.70
CA LEU A 20 4.94 2.59 10.12
C LEU A 20 5.09 1.16 10.70
N GLU A 21 4.87 0.98 12.00
CA GLU A 21 4.87 -0.34 12.64
C GLU A 21 3.74 -1.22 12.11
N MET A 22 2.52 -0.67 11.98
CA MET A 22 1.36 -1.36 11.41
C MET A 22 1.63 -1.77 9.96
N ALA A 23 2.19 -0.87 9.15
CA ALA A 23 2.57 -1.15 7.77
C ALA A 23 3.65 -2.25 7.67
N LYS A 24 4.66 -2.25 8.56
CA LYS A 24 5.70 -3.28 8.61
C LYS A 24 5.12 -4.66 8.96
N GLU A 25 4.18 -4.72 9.91
CA GLU A 25 3.51 -5.96 10.26
C GLU A 25 2.62 -6.47 9.11
N ALA A 26 1.84 -5.58 8.50
CA ALA A 26 1.03 -5.90 7.33
C ALA A 26 1.87 -6.42 6.15
N LEU A 27 3.03 -5.78 5.90
CA LEU A 27 3.99 -6.23 4.91
C LEU A 27 4.53 -7.63 5.24
N ARG A 28 4.87 -7.89 6.51
CA ARG A 28 5.34 -9.21 6.96
C ARG A 28 4.31 -10.30 6.74
N MET A 29 3.03 -10.01 6.95
CA MET A 29 1.92 -10.96 6.76
C MET A 29 1.65 -11.27 5.29
N THR A 30 1.72 -10.25 4.41
CA THR A 30 1.45 -10.41 2.96
C THR A 30 2.63 -11.01 2.19
N MET A 31 3.87 -10.78 2.65
CA MET A 31 5.10 -11.19 1.96
C MET A 31 5.17 -12.66 1.53
N PRO A 32 4.80 -13.66 2.35
CA PRO A 32 4.91 -15.07 1.98
C PRO A 32 4.07 -15.41 0.75
N GLU A 33 2.88 -14.82 0.66
CA GLU A 33 1.94 -15.08 -0.44
C GLU A 33 2.38 -14.39 -1.73
N ILE A 34 2.88 -13.15 -1.62
CA ILE A 34 3.46 -12.44 -2.77
C ILE A 34 4.65 -13.23 -3.32
N ARG A 35 5.53 -13.75 -2.44
CA ARG A 35 6.65 -14.61 -2.86
C ARG A 35 6.19 -15.93 -3.49
N ARG A 36 5.06 -16.48 -3.06
CA ARG A 36 4.46 -17.68 -3.67
C ARG A 36 3.97 -17.41 -5.08
N LEU A 37 3.32 -16.27 -5.31
CA LEU A 37 2.82 -15.85 -6.62
C LEU A 37 3.95 -15.41 -7.57
N TYR A 38 5.01 -14.80 -7.02
CA TYR A 38 6.12 -14.21 -7.78
C TYR A 38 7.51 -14.66 -7.26
N PRO A 39 7.84 -15.96 -7.33
CA PRO A 39 9.02 -16.52 -6.66
C PRO A 39 10.38 -16.04 -7.21
N ASN A 40 10.41 -15.53 -8.44
CA ASN A 40 11.64 -15.06 -9.09
C ASN A 40 11.74 -13.52 -9.15
N GLU A 41 10.78 -12.81 -8.58
CA GLU A 41 10.63 -11.37 -8.78
C GLU A 41 10.56 -10.62 -7.44
N HIS A 42 11.63 -10.73 -6.65
CA HIS A 42 11.77 -10.03 -5.37
C HIS A 42 11.56 -8.52 -5.47
N ALA A 43 11.89 -7.91 -6.62
CA ALA A 43 11.64 -6.50 -6.88
C ALA A 43 10.14 -6.16 -6.94
N LYS A 44 9.27 -7.08 -7.42
CA LYS A 44 7.81 -6.88 -7.58
C LYS A 44 7.04 -6.72 -6.29
N VAL A 45 7.62 -7.12 -5.16
CA VAL A 45 7.09 -6.82 -3.82
C VAL A 45 7.18 -5.33 -3.49
N TYR A 46 8.30 -4.69 -3.84
CA TYR A 46 8.45 -3.24 -3.67
C TYR A 46 7.51 -2.49 -4.61
N TYR A 47 7.34 -3.01 -5.82
CA TYR A 47 6.31 -2.54 -6.75
C TYR A 47 4.89 -2.72 -6.21
N TYR A 48 4.60 -3.76 -5.43
CA TYR A 48 3.28 -3.98 -4.84
C TYR A 48 2.89 -2.89 -3.85
N VAL A 49 3.77 -2.59 -2.88
CA VAL A 49 3.52 -1.55 -1.87
C VAL A 49 3.41 -0.18 -2.53
N LEU A 50 4.33 0.10 -3.47
CA LEU A 50 4.38 1.37 -4.19
C LEU A 50 3.20 1.55 -5.13
N SER A 51 2.84 0.54 -5.92
CA SER A 51 1.72 0.62 -6.88
C SER A 51 0.38 0.75 -6.18
N ALA A 52 0.26 0.16 -4.99
CA ALA A 52 -0.95 0.23 -4.21
C ALA A 52 -1.09 1.56 -3.46
N ALA A 53 0.03 2.16 -3.04
CA ALA A 53 0.08 3.55 -2.57
C ALA A 53 -0.17 4.58 -3.71
N LEU A 54 0.35 4.32 -4.91
CA LEU A 54 0.18 5.15 -6.12
C LEU A 54 -1.20 5.02 -6.79
N GLY A 55 -2.05 4.11 -6.33
CA GLY A 55 -3.17 3.56 -7.10
C GLY A 55 -4.35 4.51 -7.33
N ALA A 56 -4.37 5.67 -6.68
CA ALA A 56 -5.50 6.58 -6.70
C ALA A 56 -5.30 7.78 -7.62
N ASP A 57 -4.21 8.52 -7.47
CA ASP A 57 -3.93 9.77 -8.20
C ASP A 57 -2.66 9.70 -9.07
N GLY A 58 -1.86 8.63 -8.91
CA GLY A 58 -0.64 8.40 -9.68
C GLY A 58 0.59 9.17 -9.21
N ASP A 59 0.54 9.83 -8.05
CA ASP A 59 1.72 10.45 -7.42
C ASP A 59 1.78 10.05 -5.93
N LEU A 60 2.87 10.39 -5.28
CA LEU A 60 3.00 10.33 -3.83
C LEU A 60 3.51 11.69 -3.36
N THR A 61 3.06 12.17 -2.22
CA THR A 61 3.68 13.28 -1.53
C THR A 61 5.12 12.94 -1.12
N ASP A 62 5.94 13.94 -0.78
CA ASP A 62 7.30 13.69 -0.26
C ASP A 62 7.26 12.92 1.08
N LEU A 63 6.17 13.06 1.86
CA LEU A 63 6.00 12.35 3.13
C LEU A 63 5.71 10.86 2.91
N GLU A 64 4.79 10.53 2.01
CA GLU A 64 4.54 9.13 1.63
C GLU A 64 5.77 8.49 0.99
N LYS A 65 6.53 9.24 0.18
CA LYS A 65 7.82 8.79 -0.36
C LYS A 65 8.82 8.48 0.75
N CYS A 66 8.85 9.26 1.83
CA CYS A 66 9.68 9.02 3.01
C CYS A 66 9.19 7.78 3.78
N PHE A 67 7.89 7.69 4.02
CA PHE A 67 7.26 6.56 4.70
C PHE A 67 7.57 5.24 3.99
N VAL A 68 7.42 5.21 2.66
CA VAL A 68 7.76 4.03 1.86
C VAL A 68 9.26 3.73 1.87
N SER A 69 10.11 4.77 1.87
CA SER A 69 11.57 4.62 2.02
C SER A 69 11.91 3.87 3.31
N GLU A 70 11.30 4.26 4.43
CA GLU A 70 11.52 3.66 5.75
C GLU A 70 10.87 2.29 5.92
N LEU A 71 9.69 2.10 5.35
CA LEU A 71 8.96 0.84 5.35
C LEU A 71 9.74 -0.26 4.62
N LEU A 72 10.34 0.08 3.49
CA LEU A 72 11.06 -0.84 2.62
C LEU A 72 12.55 -0.93 2.92
N ASP A 73 13.07 -0.05 3.80
CA ASP A 73 14.49 0.11 4.10
C ASP A 73 15.34 0.34 2.83
N ILE A 74 14.89 1.27 1.98
CA ILE A 74 15.57 1.65 0.73
C ILE A 74 15.77 3.16 0.68
N PRO A 75 16.73 3.68 -0.11
CA PRO A 75 16.89 5.13 -0.27
C PRO A 75 15.70 5.79 -0.96
N MET A 76 15.31 6.99 -0.50
CA MET A 76 14.20 7.78 -1.07
C MET A 76 14.37 8.04 -2.58
N GLN A 77 15.61 8.16 -3.07
CA GLN A 77 15.88 8.30 -4.50
C GLN A 77 15.39 7.09 -5.31
N SER A 78 15.51 5.89 -4.74
CA SER A 78 15.02 4.65 -5.36
C SER A 78 13.49 4.66 -5.43
N VAL A 79 12.82 5.11 -4.37
CA VAL A 79 11.36 5.33 -4.33
C VAL A 79 10.94 6.25 -5.46
N LYS A 80 11.59 7.42 -5.61
CA LYS A 80 11.30 8.39 -6.68
C LYS A 80 11.48 7.81 -8.08
N SER A 81 12.55 7.04 -8.29
CA SER A 81 12.80 6.37 -9.57
C SER A 81 11.76 5.29 -9.89
N ILE A 82 11.27 4.56 -8.89
CA ILE A 82 10.21 3.56 -9.06
C ILE A 82 8.88 4.24 -9.38
N VAL A 83 8.51 5.31 -8.66
CA VAL A 83 7.27 6.07 -8.94
C VAL A 83 7.24 6.60 -10.37
N ALA A 84 8.35 7.20 -10.83
CA ALA A 84 8.43 7.84 -12.15
C ALA A 84 8.33 6.86 -13.34
N GLY A 85 8.68 5.58 -13.15
CA GLY A 85 8.72 4.60 -14.23
C GLY A 85 7.40 3.89 -14.53
N TYR A 86 6.40 3.97 -13.65
CA TYR A 86 5.43 2.87 -13.52
C TYR A 86 3.94 3.26 -13.48
N SER A 87 3.55 4.51 -13.73
CA SER A 87 2.17 4.98 -13.54
C SER A 87 1.06 4.20 -14.27
N LYS A 88 1.38 3.46 -15.35
CA LYS A 88 0.40 2.64 -16.08
C LYS A 88 0.41 1.15 -15.72
N GLU A 89 1.61 0.59 -15.51
CA GLU A 89 1.81 -0.84 -15.21
C GLU A 89 1.47 -1.16 -13.75
N ALA A 90 1.59 -0.17 -12.86
CA ALA A 90 1.23 -0.24 -11.44
C ALA A 90 -0.25 -0.59 -11.23
N ALA A 91 -1.17 0.15 -11.88
CA ALA A 91 -2.60 -0.04 -11.70
C ALA A 91 -3.09 -1.42 -12.20
N GLU A 92 -2.56 -1.90 -13.33
CA GLU A 92 -2.87 -3.24 -13.85
C GLU A 92 -2.34 -4.35 -12.93
N PHE A 93 -1.15 -4.15 -12.35
CA PHE A 93 -0.55 -5.11 -11.43
C PHE A 93 -1.32 -5.24 -10.12
N VAL A 94 -1.84 -4.15 -9.56
CA VAL A 94 -2.62 -4.22 -8.32
C VAL A 94 -3.96 -4.93 -8.54
N ASN A 95 -4.68 -4.63 -9.64
CA ASN A 95 -5.89 -5.38 -9.98
C ASN A 95 -5.60 -6.88 -10.12
N HIS A 96 -4.52 -7.24 -10.83
CA HIS A 96 -4.08 -8.64 -10.94
C HIS A 96 -3.64 -9.25 -9.59
N LEU A 97 -3.32 -8.47 -8.56
CA LEU A 97 -3.01 -9.04 -7.24
C LEU A 97 -4.27 -9.31 -6.44
N VAL A 98 -5.26 -8.42 -6.49
CA VAL A 98 -6.55 -8.58 -5.80
C VAL A 98 -7.29 -9.82 -6.28
N ASP A 99 -7.23 -10.08 -7.58
CA ASP A 99 -7.85 -11.23 -8.23
C ASP A 99 -7.25 -12.57 -7.76
N TYR A 100 -5.98 -12.59 -7.32
CA TYR A 100 -5.24 -13.82 -7.02
C TYR A 100 -4.82 -13.94 -5.54
N LEU A 101 -4.97 -12.89 -4.75
CA LEU A 101 -4.76 -12.93 -3.30
C LEU A 101 -5.94 -13.62 -2.62
N PRO A 102 -5.69 -14.61 -1.75
CA PRO A 102 -6.72 -15.15 -0.88
C PRO A 102 -7.38 -14.05 -0.04
N ILE A 103 -8.69 -14.16 0.22
CA ILE A 103 -9.46 -13.21 1.05
C ILE A 103 -8.76 -12.89 2.38
N GLU A 104 -8.16 -13.90 3.00
CA GLU A 104 -7.45 -13.78 4.28
C GLU A 104 -6.21 -12.87 4.21
N GLN A 105 -5.64 -12.67 3.01
CA GLN A 105 -4.48 -11.83 2.76
C GLN A 105 -4.84 -10.44 2.23
N ARG A 106 -6.12 -10.20 1.90
CA ARG A 106 -6.61 -8.88 1.47
C ARG A 106 -6.63 -7.88 2.62
N ALA A 107 -7.02 -8.30 3.82
CA ALA A 107 -7.06 -7.38 4.96
C ALA A 107 -5.67 -6.81 5.33
N PRO A 108 -4.59 -7.62 5.42
CA PRO A 108 -3.24 -7.10 5.56
C PRO A 108 -2.80 -6.20 4.40
N LEU A 109 -3.17 -6.51 3.15
CA LEU A 109 -2.88 -5.62 2.02
C LEU A 109 -3.57 -4.25 2.16
N ILE A 110 -4.88 -4.26 2.45
CA ILE A 110 -5.66 -3.05 2.62
C ILE A 110 -5.07 -2.20 3.76
N MET A 111 -4.67 -2.84 4.86
CA MET A 111 -4.03 -2.16 5.99
C MET A 111 -2.71 -1.49 5.56
N LEU A 112 -1.89 -2.20 4.79
CA LEU A 112 -0.63 -1.67 4.28
C LEU A 112 -0.85 -0.39 3.46
N ILE A 113 -1.80 -0.41 2.53
CA ILE A 113 -2.12 0.73 1.66
C ILE A 113 -2.69 1.88 2.48
N ALA A 114 -3.63 1.58 3.38
CA ALA A 114 -4.29 2.58 4.20
C ALA A 114 -3.30 3.28 5.15
N CYS A 115 -2.28 2.58 5.67
CA CYS A 115 -1.23 3.21 6.48
C CYS A 115 -0.33 4.14 5.67
N VAL A 116 -0.05 3.82 4.40
CA VAL A 116 0.73 4.70 3.52
C VAL A 116 -0.09 5.95 3.20
N ALA A 117 -1.36 5.80 2.78
CA ALA A 117 -2.24 6.92 2.49
C ALA A 117 -2.41 7.83 3.73
N ALA A 118 -2.74 7.24 4.88
CA ALA A 118 -2.97 7.98 6.13
C ALA A 118 -1.75 8.72 6.68
N CYS A 119 -0.53 8.43 6.21
CA CYS A 119 0.69 9.00 6.80
C CYS A 119 0.81 10.52 6.58
N ASP A 120 0.07 11.08 5.62
CA ASP A 120 -0.01 12.51 5.36
C ASP A 120 -1.17 13.22 6.08
N GLU A 121 -1.78 12.53 7.06
CA GLU A 121 -2.97 12.96 7.80
C GLU A 121 -4.23 13.08 6.93
N THR A 122 -4.22 12.53 5.71
CA THR A 122 -5.38 12.48 4.84
C THR A 122 -5.53 11.13 4.16
N ILE A 123 -6.73 10.82 3.70
CA ILE A 123 -6.96 9.76 2.72
C ILE A 123 -7.88 10.40 1.70
N SER A 124 -7.41 10.57 0.47
CA SER A 124 -8.16 11.19 -0.60
C SER A 124 -9.38 10.33 -0.97
N ARG A 125 -10.32 10.95 -1.70
CA ARG A 125 -11.51 10.25 -2.17
C ARG A 125 -11.16 9.07 -3.08
N ASP A 126 -10.14 9.22 -3.91
CA ASP A 126 -9.75 8.23 -4.90
C ASP A 126 -9.04 7.04 -4.22
N GLU A 127 -8.22 7.29 -3.19
CA GLU A 127 -7.61 6.23 -2.36
C GLU A 127 -8.67 5.47 -1.57
N ASN A 128 -9.63 6.18 -0.98
CA ASN A 128 -10.72 5.55 -0.25
C ASN A 128 -11.60 4.69 -1.18
N ALA A 129 -11.90 5.18 -2.40
CA ALA A 129 -12.63 4.41 -3.40
C ALA A 129 -11.85 3.17 -3.86
N PHE A 130 -10.53 3.30 -4.03
CA PHE A 130 -9.66 2.20 -4.36
C PHE A 130 -9.64 1.14 -3.24
N LEU A 131 -9.40 1.55 -2.00
CA LEU A 131 -9.40 0.67 -0.83
C LEU A 131 -10.74 -0.06 -0.63
N LYS A 132 -11.88 0.63 -0.86
CA LYS A 132 -13.22 0.00 -0.84
C LYS A 132 -13.36 -1.07 -1.92
N LYS A 133 -12.86 -0.82 -3.13
CA LYS A 133 -12.86 -1.80 -4.23
C LYS A 133 -12.13 -3.09 -3.82
N LEU A 134 -10.97 -2.98 -3.16
CA LEU A 134 -10.18 -4.14 -2.71
C LEU A 134 -10.90 -5.01 -1.66
N MET A 135 -11.88 -4.46 -0.95
CA MET A 135 -12.69 -5.19 0.03
C MET A 135 -13.88 -5.93 -0.60
N GLU A 136 -14.46 -5.35 -1.65
CA GLU A 136 -15.71 -5.84 -2.25
C GLU A 136 -15.47 -6.91 -3.34
N GLU A 137 -14.32 -6.86 -4.02
CA GLU A 137 -13.80 -7.91 -4.91
C GLU A 137 -13.10 -9.01 -4.11
#